data_AF-A0A378LT20-F1
#
_entry.id   AF-A0A378LT20-F1
#
_cell.length_a   1.000
_cell.length_b   1.000
_cell.length_c   1.000
_cell.angle_alpha   90.00
_cell.angle_beta   90.00
_cell.angle_gamma   90.00
#
_symmetry.space_group_name_H-M   'P 1'
#
loop_
_entity.id
_entity.type
_entity.pdbx_description
1 polymer ?
#
loop_
_entity_poly.entity_id
_entity_poly.type
_entity_poly.pdbx_seq_one_letter_code
_entity_poly.pdbx_strand_id
1 'polypeptide(L)'
;MRKIMISFLSLLFILSYASIAHSYGVHEDHPYDFVVTKDVYKFSEIYQIKSPQRETYPGSVKKSAFRIRTNYDLSNKDGWQATGITRIISLGSLYPWAKEIDIYDTRGVQIGFIDGNLATLESAKFTIYDYDESGKANEIGFAYANPSFDRFVILSSLNNPHPIAELNRNFGDKTWNVSVHYPEQIDDRIIRIFAGFVIDHENKFLADTDDDDEMIQRPGN
;
A
#
# COMPACT_ATOMS: atom_id res chain seq x y z
N MET A 1 -24.52 49.58 -13.75
CA MET A 1 -24.56 48.09 -13.80
C MET A 1 -23.21 47.45 -14.15
N ARG A 2 -22.45 47.95 -15.14
CA ARG A 2 -21.13 47.40 -15.53
C ARG A 2 -20.06 47.34 -14.42
N LYS A 3 -20.06 48.30 -13.47
CA LYS A 3 -19.12 48.33 -12.33
C LYS A 3 -19.39 47.25 -11.26
N ILE A 4 -20.62 46.76 -11.13
CA ILE A 4 -20.99 45.74 -10.14
C ILE A 4 -20.62 44.33 -10.65
N MET A 5 -20.75 44.07 -11.96
CA MET A 5 -20.33 42.80 -12.56
C MET A 5 -18.81 42.56 -12.48
N ILE A 6 -17.99 43.61 -12.67
CA ILE A 6 -16.52 43.48 -12.60
C ILE A 6 -16.06 43.16 -11.17
N SER A 7 -16.77 43.69 -10.16
CA SER A 7 -16.50 43.39 -8.75
C SER A 7 -16.90 41.97 -8.34
N PHE A 8 -17.93 41.39 -8.95
CA PHE A 8 -18.30 39.99 -8.75
C PHE A 8 -17.36 39.01 -9.46
N LEU A 9 -16.85 39.38 -10.65
CA LEU A 9 -15.89 38.55 -11.39
C LEU A 9 -14.54 38.44 -10.65
N SER A 10 -14.11 39.52 -10.00
CA SER A 10 -12.88 39.53 -9.19
C SER A 10 -13.04 38.76 -7.88
N LEU A 11 -14.23 38.78 -7.26
CA LEU A 11 -14.53 37.96 -6.09
C LEU A 11 -14.55 36.44 -6.42
N LEU A 12 -15.07 36.06 -7.58
CA LEU A 12 -15.07 34.68 -8.07
C LEU A 12 -13.66 34.18 -8.40
N PHE A 13 -12.79 35.04 -8.93
CA PHE A 13 -11.39 34.68 -9.17
C PHE A 13 -10.61 34.46 -7.87
N ILE A 14 -10.88 35.25 -6.82
CA ILE A 14 -10.25 35.06 -5.49
C ILE A 14 -10.75 33.77 -4.83
N LEU A 15 -12.02 33.39 -5.01
CA LEU A 15 -12.55 32.11 -4.52
C LEU A 15 -11.97 30.89 -5.27
N SER A 16 -11.63 31.01 -6.56
CA SER A 16 -10.94 29.95 -7.29
C SER A 16 -9.45 29.80 -6.94
N TYR A 17 -8.83 30.83 -6.34
CA TYR A 17 -7.46 30.75 -5.81
C TYR A 17 -7.44 30.49 -4.29
N ALA A 18 -8.58 30.39 -3.61
CA ALA A 18 -8.62 30.04 -2.19
C ALA A 18 -8.58 28.51 -1.95
N SER A 19 -8.57 27.70 -3.00
CA SER A 19 -8.27 26.26 -2.92
C SER A 19 -6.77 25.99 -3.14
N ILE A 20 -5.90 26.82 -2.56
CA ILE A 20 -4.45 26.58 -2.55
C ILE A 20 -4.11 25.71 -1.33
N ALA A 21 -3.40 24.62 -1.62
CA ALA A 21 -2.58 23.82 -0.72
C ALA A 21 -3.32 23.07 0.40
N HIS A 22 -3.94 21.95 0.04
CA HIS A 22 -3.82 20.78 0.89
C HIS A 22 -2.59 20.01 0.41
N SER A 23 -1.60 19.88 1.30
CA SER A 23 -0.47 18.97 1.16
C SER A 23 -0.89 17.72 0.39
N TYR A 24 -0.44 17.61 -0.86
CA TYR A 24 -0.58 16.38 -1.59
C TYR A 24 0.43 15.41 -0.96
N GLY A 25 -0.08 14.31 -0.41
CA GLY A 25 0.68 13.45 0.49
C GLY A 25 0.29 13.68 1.95
N VAL A 26 -0.25 12.64 2.59
CA VAL A 26 -0.35 12.56 4.04
C VAL A 26 0.99 11.99 4.52
N HIS A 27 1.93 12.89 4.71
CA HIS A 27 3.24 12.58 5.27
C HIS A 27 3.25 12.93 6.76
N GLU A 28 3.82 12.04 7.55
CA GLU A 28 4.10 12.34 8.95
C GLU A 28 5.37 13.17 9.06
N ASP A 29 5.46 13.95 10.13
CA ASP A 29 6.59 14.85 10.39
C ASP A 29 7.73 14.18 11.17
N HIS A 30 7.53 12.95 11.65
CA HIS A 30 8.51 12.18 12.39
C HIS A 30 8.44 10.68 12.08
N PRO A 31 9.55 9.94 12.23
CA PRO A 31 9.55 8.48 12.10
C PRO A 31 8.52 7.83 13.02
N TYR A 32 7.95 6.71 12.58
CA TYR A 32 6.91 6.03 13.34
C TYR A 32 6.89 4.52 13.14
N ASP A 33 6.24 3.85 14.08
CA ASP A 33 6.06 2.41 14.07
C ASP A 33 4.58 2.05 14.23
N PHE A 34 4.17 0.98 13.54
CA PHE A 34 2.89 0.35 13.77
C PHE A 34 2.97 -1.17 13.61
N VAL A 35 2.07 -1.85 14.29
CA VAL A 35 1.93 -3.30 14.27
C VAL A 35 0.64 -3.63 13.54
N VAL A 36 0.71 -4.59 12.62
CA VAL A 36 -0.44 -5.07 11.88
C VAL A 36 -0.74 -6.52 12.27
N THR A 37 -2.02 -6.82 12.49
CA THR A 37 -2.51 -8.17 12.79
C THR A 37 -3.60 -8.56 11.81
N LYS A 38 -3.60 -9.82 11.35
CA LYS A 38 -4.64 -10.35 10.44
C LYS A 38 -5.78 -10.97 11.24
N ASP A 39 -6.97 -10.39 11.12
CA ASP A 39 -8.21 -10.94 11.64
C ASP A 39 -9.07 -11.47 10.49
N VAL A 40 -9.33 -12.78 10.46
CA VAL A 40 -10.15 -13.43 9.44
C VAL A 40 -11.55 -13.70 9.98
N TYR A 41 -12.55 -13.05 9.38
CA TYR A 41 -13.97 -13.28 9.63
C TYR A 41 -14.59 -14.04 8.45
N LYS A 42 -15.76 -14.67 8.66
CA LYS A 42 -16.43 -15.53 7.65
C LYS A 42 -16.55 -14.92 6.24
N PHE A 43 -16.66 -13.60 6.12
CA PHE A 43 -16.86 -12.89 4.85
C PHE A 43 -15.98 -11.63 4.71
N SER A 44 -14.95 -11.49 5.54
CA SER A 44 -14.05 -10.35 5.47
C SER A 44 -12.73 -10.64 6.13
N GLU A 45 -11.65 -10.18 5.50
CA GLU A 45 -10.32 -10.15 6.10
C GLU A 45 -10.02 -8.71 6.50
N ILE A 46 -9.60 -8.51 7.75
CA ILE A 46 -9.29 -7.19 8.29
C ILE A 46 -7.87 -7.21 8.83
N TYR A 47 -7.05 -6.27 8.38
CA TYR A 47 -5.69 -6.07 8.84
C TYR A 47 -5.72 -4.92 9.85
N GLN A 48 -5.75 -5.25 11.13
CA GLN A 48 -5.82 -4.28 12.22
C GLN A 48 -4.47 -3.61 12.44
N ILE A 49 -4.45 -2.28 12.44
CA ILE A 49 -3.26 -1.46 12.66
C ILE A 49 -3.31 -0.91 14.07
N LYS A 50 -2.29 -1.24 14.87
CA LYS A 50 -2.08 -0.71 16.22
C LYS A 50 -0.74 -0.02 16.27
N SER A 51 -0.69 1.24 16.70
CA SER A 51 0.58 1.89 16.98
C SER A 51 0.87 1.89 18.48
N PRO A 52 2.13 1.63 18.90
CA PRO A 52 2.58 1.91 20.27
C PRO A 52 2.37 3.37 20.67
N GLN A 53 2.46 4.30 19.69
CA GLN A 53 2.09 5.69 19.84
C GLN A 53 0.55 5.79 19.74
N ARG A 54 -0.13 5.53 20.87
CA ARG A 54 -1.59 5.35 21.01
C ARG A 54 -2.49 6.37 20.28
N GLU A 55 -1.99 7.55 19.93
CA GLU A 55 -2.78 8.64 19.37
C GLU A 55 -2.65 8.80 17.85
N THR A 56 -1.60 8.28 17.22
CA THR A 56 -1.22 8.78 15.90
C THR A 56 -1.77 7.93 14.75
N TYR A 57 -1.81 6.59 14.85
CA TYR A 57 -2.05 5.73 13.67
C TYR A 57 -3.02 4.53 13.76
N PRO A 58 -3.87 4.36 14.80
CA PRO A 58 -4.75 3.20 14.83
C PRO A 58 -5.74 3.22 13.66
N GLY A 59 -5.91 2.06 13.01
CA GLY A 59 -6.75 1.93 11.84
C GLY A 59 -6.89 0.49 11.40
N SER A 60 -7.44 0.29 10.21
CA SER A 60 -7.53 -1.03 9.61
C SER A 60 -7.51 -0.94 8.10
N VAL A 61 -6.96 -1.98 7.46
CA VAL A 61 -7.16 -2.22 6.03
C VAL A 61 -8.16 -3.36 5.92
N LYS A 62 -9.30 -3.12 5.28
CA LYS A 62 -10.31 -4.14 5.05
C LYS A 62 -10.20 -4.66 3.62
N LYS A 63 -10.11 -5.98 3.48
CA LYS A 63 -10.26 -6.65 2.18
C LYS A 63 -11.71 -7.01 1.93
N SER A 64 -12.26 -6.44 0.86
CA SER A 64 -13.63 -6.68 0.43
C SER A 64 -13.78 -8.07 -0.23
N ALA A 65 -14.62 -8.95 0.33
CA ALA A 65 -14.82 -10.31 -0.19
C ALA A 65 -15.78 -10.42 -1.40
N PHE A 66 -16.57 -9.37 -1.68
CA PHE A 66 -17.66 -9.41 -2.68
C PHE A 66 -17.37 -8.60 -3.95
N ARG A 67 -16.16 -8.06 -4.11
CA ARG A 67 -15.79 -7.26 -5.28
C ARG A 67 -15.06 -8.13 -6.30
N ILE A 68 -15.32 -7.88 -7.59
CA ILE A 68 -14.64 -8.56 -8.71
C ILE A 68 -13.14 -8.27 -8.70
N ARG A 69 -12.75 -7.10 -8.16
CA ARG A 69 -11.36 -6.70 -7.89
C ARG A 69 -11.08 -6.83 -6.39
N THR A 70 -9.87 -7.27 -6.04
CA THR A 70 -9.42 -7.17 -4.64
C THR A 70 -9.20 -5.71 -4.32
N ASN A 71 -9.92 -5.24 -3.29
CA ASN A 71 -9.81 -3.88 -2.78
C ASN A 71 -9.34 -3.93 -1.33
N TYR A 72 -8.39 -3.06 -1.01
CA TYR A 72 -7.85 -2.79 0.32
C TYR A 72 -8.33 -1.43 0.76
N ASP A 73 -9.44 -1.40 1.51
CA ASP A 73 -10.05 -0.16 1.99
C ASP A 73 -9.39 0.24 3.33
N LEU A 74 -8.56 1.29 3.33
CA LEU A 74 -7.91 1.83 4.54
C LEU A 74 -8.87 2.76 5.28
N SER A 75 -9.03 2.54 6.58
CA SER A 75 -9.86 3.38 7.46
C SER A 75 -9.18 3.59 8.82
N ASN A 76 -9.47 4.71 9.47
CA ASN A 76 -9.07 5.02 10.84
C ASN A 76 -10.29 5.42 11.68
N LYS A 77 -10.08 6.00 12.87
CA LYS A 77 -11.16 6.51 13.74
C LYS A 77 -12.05 7.57 13.06
N ASP A 78 -11.51 8.31 12.10
CA ASP A 78 -12.18 9.41 11.40
C ASP A 78 -12.92 8.93 10.14
N GLY A 79 -12.77 7.65 9.79
CA GLY A 79 -13.46 6.99 8.68
C GLY A 79 -12.50 6.50 7.59
N TRP A 80 -13.04 6.33 6.39
CA TRP A 80 -12.32 5.86 5.21
C TRP A 80 -11.30 6.89 4.73
N GLN A 81 -10.09 6.44 4.40
CA GLN A 81 -8.94 7.30 4.06
C GLN A 81 -8.42 7.08 2.63
N ALA A 82 -8.35 5.82 2.19
CA ALA A 82 -7.88 5.44 0.86
C ALA A 82 -8.35 4.04 0.46
N THR A 83 -8.23 3.72 -0.82
CA THR A 83 -8.46 2.37 -1.36
C THR A 83 -7.34 1.95 -2.29
N GLY A 84 -6.73 0.81 -2.01
CA GLY A 84 -5.88 0.09 -2.96
C GLY A 84 -6.71 -0.86 -3.80
N ILE A 85 -6.58 -0.84 -5.12
CA ILE A 85 -7.32 -1.68 -6.05
C ILE A 85 -6.33 -2.48 -6.88
N THR A 86 -6.38 -3.81 -6.78
CA THR A 86 -5.54 -4.68 -7.62
C THR A 86 -6.06 -4.71 -9.05
N ARG A 87 -5.18 -4.60 -10.04
CA ARG A 87 -5.55 -4.75 -11.46
C ARG A 87 -5.79 -6.22 -11.83
N ILE A 88 -6.82 -6.48 -12.64
CA ILE A 88 -7.22 -7.84 -13.09
C ILE A 88 -6.47 -8.26 -14.36
N ILE A 89 -6.06 -7.31 -15.19
CA ILE A 89 -5.48 -7.57 -16.52
C ILE A 89 -3.94 -7.47 -16.45
N SER A 90 -3.34 -8.07 -15.43
CA SER A 90 -1.88 -8.24 -15.34
C SER A 90 -1.56 -9.68 -14.90
N LEU A 91 -0.32 -10.13 -15.15
CA LEU A 91 0.19 -11.42 -14.66
C LEU A 91 0.05 -11.56 -13.13
N GLY A 92 -0.11 -10.44 -12.42
CA GLY A 92 -0.46 -10.36 -11.00
C GLY A 92 -1.81 -10.95 -10.60
N SER A 93 -2.69 -11.29 -11.54
CA SER A 93 -3.91 -12.05 -11.23
C SER A 93 -3.61 -13.46 -10.71
N LEU A 94 -2.51 -14.06 -11.16
CA LEU A 94 -2.09 -15.41 -10.76
C LEU A 94 -1.04 -15.36 -9.65
N TYR A 95 -0.13 -14.39 -9.70
CA TYR A 95 1.04 -14.36 -8.83
C TYR A 95 1.10 -13.11 -7.96
N PRO A 96 1.14 -13.24 -6.61
CA PRO A 96 1.20 -12.10 -5.71
C PRO A 96 2.42 -11.19 -5.95
N TRP A 97 3.57 -11.75 -6.29
CA TRP A 97 4.80 -10.98 -6.56
C TRP A 97 4.71 -10.09 -7.82
N ALA A 98 3.77 -10.34 -8.73
CA ALA A 98 3.53 -9.55 -9.94
C ALA A 98 2.31 -8.62 -9.81
N LYS A 99 1.74 -8.46 -8.61
CA LYS A 99 0.52 -7.66 -8.44
C LYS A 99 0.79 -6.18 -8.60
N GLU A 100 -0.09 -5.56 -9.36
CA GLU A 100 -0.20 -4.11 -9.52
C GLU A 100 -1.36 -3.59 -8.67
N ILE A 101 -1.14 -2.53 -7.90
CA ILE A 101 -2.14 -1.92 -7.01
C ILE A 101 -2.19 -0.41 -7.26
N ASP A 102 -3.32 0.07 -7.77
CA ASP A 102 -3.62 1.50 -7.84
C ASP A 102 -4.16 1.97 -6.50
N ILE A 103 -3.70 3.11 -5.99
CA ILE A 103 -4.13 3.65 -4.70
C ILE A 103 -4.82 4.98 -4.89
N TYR A 104 -6.06 5.08 -4.41
CA TYR A 104 -6.91 6.25 -4.53
C TYR A 104 -7.24 6.85 -3.16
N ASP A 105 -7.29 8.18 -3.08
CA ASP A 105 -7.80 8.89 -1.91
C ASP A 105 -9.34 8.87 -1.85
N THR A 106 -9.91 9.52 -0.83
CA THR A 106 -11.36 9.63 -0.63
C THR A 106 -12.09 10.41 -1.71
N ARG A 107 -11.38 11.20 -2.52
CA ARG A 107 -11.92 11.99 -3.64
C ARG A 107 -11.84 11.23 -4.96
N GLY A 108 -11.26 10.03 -4.97
CA GLY A 108 -11.01 9.24 -6.17
C GLY A 108 -9.79 9.70 -6.97
N VAL A 109 -8.92 10.53 -6.40
CA VAL A 109 -7.65 10.91 -7.00
C VAL A 109 -6.64 9.81 -6.76
N GLN A 110 -5.93 9.39 -7.81
CA GLN A 110 -4.86 8.40 -7.67
C GLN A 110 -3.66 9.04 -6.99
N ILE A 111 -3.32 8.56 -5.80
CA ILE A 111 -2.21 9.05 -4.97
C ILE A 111 -1.00 8.11 -4.99
N GLY A 112 -1.15 6.89 -5.50
CA GLY A 112 -0.04 5.96 -5.52
C GLY A 112 -0.25 4.81 -6.47
N PHE A 113 0.85 4.13 -6.76
CA PHE A 113 0.86 2.90 -7.54
C PHE A 113 1.97 1.99 -7.01
N ILE A 114 1.63 0.72 -6.80
CA ILE A 114 2.58 -0.34 -6.44
C ILE A 114 2.66 -1.27 -7.64
N ASP A 115 3.86 -1.43 -8.17
CA ASP A 115 4.14 -2.24 -9.36
C ASP A 115 4.98 -3.46 -9.01
N GLY A 116 4.42 -4.66 -9.16
CA GLY A 116 5.14 -5.91 -8.96
C GLY A 116 6.07 -6.20 -10.13
N ASN A 117 7.38 -6.19 -9.89
CA ASN A 117 8.35 -6.42 -10.95
C ASN A 117 8.38 -7.90 -11.36
N LEU A 118 8.39 -8.14 -12.67
CA LEU A 118 8.57 -9.47 -13.27
C LEU A 118 10.01 -9.96 -13.10
N ALA A 119 10.35 -10.49 -11.93
CA ALA A 119 11.63 -11.18 -11.69
C ALA A 119 11.34 -12.60 -11.20
N THR A 120 11.49 -13.57 -12.09
CA THR A 120 11.01 -14.95 -11.94
C THR A 120 11.99 -15.90 -11.21
N LEU A 121 13.03 -15.40 -10.53
CA LEU A 121 14.03 -16.23 -9.84
C LEU A 121 14.57 -15.64 -8.52
N GLU A 122 14.16 -14.42 -8.15
CA GLU A 122 14.66 -13.70 -6.96
C GLU A 122 13.49 -13.35 -6.04
N SER A 123 13.79 -12.89 -4.81
CA SER A 123 12.78 -12.43 -3.85
C SER A 123 11.84 -11.38 -4.46
N ALA A 124 10.57 -11.38 -4.05
CA ALA A 124 9.57 -10.44 -4.56
C ALA A 124 10.03 -8.99 -4.46
N LYS A 125 9.88 -8.26 -5.57
CA LYS A 125 10.31 -6.86 -5.71
C LYS A 125 9.14 -6.01 -6.21
N PHE A 126 8.87 -4.91 -5.52
CA PHE A 126 7.86 -3.93 -5.94
C PHE A 126 8.50 -2.57 -6.15
N THR A 127 8.07 -1.85 -7.19
CA THR A 127 8.35 -0.42 -7.34
C THR A 127 7.17 0.37 -6.79
N ILE A 128 7.44 1.39 -6.00
CA ILE A 128 6.42 2.24 -5.36
C ILE A 128 6.48 3.62 -5.99
N TYR A 129 5.33 4.10 -6.43
CA TYR A 129 5.14 5.41 -7.01
C TYR A 129 4.17 6.24 -6.18
N ASP A 130 4.45 7.53 -6.09
CA ASP A 130 3.51 8.57 -5.69
C ASP A 130 3.12 9.37 -6.95
N TYR A 131 1.97 10.03 -6.93
CA TYR A 131 1.52 10.90 -8.02
C TYR A 131 1.66 12.35 -7.57
N ASP A 132 2.16 13.26 -8.40
CA ASP A 132 2.10 14.69 -8.05
C ASP A 132 0.73 15.31 -8.37
N GLU A 133 0.56 16.59 -8.04
CA GLU A 133 -0.66 17.37 -8.30
C GLU A 133 -1.06 17.39 -9.79
N SER A 134 -0.12 17.15 -10.70
CA SER A 134 -0.37 17.08 -12.15
C SER A 134 -0.78 15.68 -12.62
N GLY A 135 -0.83 14.71 -11.71
CA GLY A 135 -1.11 13.31 -12.01
C GLY A 135 0.08 12.59 -12.64
N LYS A 136 1.30 13.13 -12.50
CA LYS A 136 2.51 12.46 -12.98
C LYS A 136 3.05 11.54 -11.88
N ALA A 137 3.29 10.28 -12.25
CA ALA A 137 3.91 9.30 -11.37
C ALA A 137 5.40 9.64 -11.13
N ASN A 138 5.79 9.63 -9.87
CA ASN A 138 7.17 9.76 -9.40
C ASN A 138 7.53 8.48 -8.64
N GLU A 139 8.63 7.86 -9.05
CA GLU A 139 9.18 6.69 -8.34
C GLU A 139 9.74 7.15 -7.00
N ILE A 140 9.25 6.58 -5.90
CA ILE A 140 9.65 6.95 -4.54
C ILE A 140 10.44 5.85 -3.83
N GLY A 141 10.33 4.59 -4.28
CA GLY A 141 11.17 3.54 -3.72
C GLY A 141 10.92 2.15 -4.28
N PHE A 142 11.75 1.23 -3.81
CA PHE A 142 11.75 -0.18 -4.19
C PHE A 142 11.61 -1.06 -2.95
N ALA A 143 10.54 -1.84 -2.87
CA ALA A 143 10.33 -2.81 -1.81
C ALA A 143 10.95 -4.16 -2.19
N TYR A 144 11.87 -4.66 -1.39
CA TYR A 144 12.51 -5.96 -1.55
C TYR A 144 12.11 -6.90 -0.42
N ALA A 145 11.58 -8.06 -0.76
CA ALA A 145 11.50 -9.16 0.18
C ALA A 145 12.90 -9.73 0.44
N ASN A 146 13.16 -10.18 1.66
CA ASN A 146 14.27 -11.09 1.90
C ASN A 146 13.89 -12.52 1.42
N PRO A 147 14.86 -13.43 1.26
CA PRO A 147 14.59 -14.78 0.76
C PRO A 147 13.60 -15.59 1.60
N SER A 148 13.51 -15.32 2.90
CA SER A 148 12.58 -15.99 3.82
C SER A 148 11.16 -15.40 3.81
N PHE A 149 10.94 -14.29 3.09
CA PHE A 149 9.68 -13.55 3.05
C PHE A 149 9.12 -13.17 4.44
N ASP A 150 10.02 -12.94 5.40
CA ASP A 150 9.70 -12.43 6.72
C ASP A 150 10.11 -10.97 6.90
N ARG A 151 10.74 -10.35 5.87
CA ARG A 151 11.07 -8.93 5.85
C ARG A 151 10.87 -8.34 4.46
N PHE A 152 10.26 -7.17 4.41
CA PHE A 152 10.33 -6.26 3.26
C PHE A 152 11.09 -4.99 3.65
N VAL A 153 12.00 -4.55 2.78
CA VAL A 153 12.72 -3.28 2.94
C VAL A 153 12.40 -2.39 1.76
N ILE A 154 11.93 -1.18 2.02
CA ILE A 154 11.66 -0.16 1.00
C ILE A 154 12.85 0.79 0.95
N LEU A 155 13.58 0.81 -0.16
CA LEU A 155 14.76 1.65 -0.38
C LEU A 155 14.41 2.80 -1.31
N SER A 156 14.90 4.01 -1.01
CA SER A 156 14.71 5.19 -1.89
C SER A 156 15.44 5.06 -3.23
N SER A 157 16.57 4.38 -3.25
CA SER A 157 17.34 4.12 -4.46
C SER A 157 18.11 2.80 -4.37
N LEU A 158 18.29 2.17 -5.51
CA LEU A 158 19.18 1.01 -5.67
C LEU A 158 20.66 1.33 -5.44
N ASN A 159 21.06 2.57 -5.69
CA ASN A 159 22.47 2.98 -5.64
C ASN A 159 22.87 3.59 -4.29
N ASN A 160 21.89 3.95 -3.46
CA ASN A 160 22.10 4.47 -2.13
C ASN A 160 21.04 3.90 -1.18
N PRO A 161 21.31 2.77 -0.49
CA PRO A 161 20.32 2.03 0.25
C PRO A 161 20.04 2.68 1.61
N HIS A 162 19.30 3.78 1.60
CA HIS A 162 18.64 4.31 2.81
C HIS A 162 17.21 3.75 2.87
N PRO A 163 16.88 2.93 3.89
CA PRO A 163 15.54 2.39 4.04
C PRO A 163 14.54 3.49 4.38
N ILE A 164 13.56 3.71 3.50
CA ILE A 164 12.39 4.57 3.76
C ILE A 164 11.51 3.93 4.83
N ALA A 165 11.24 2.64 4.67
CA ALA A 165 10.40 1.87 5.56
C ALA A 165 10.76 0.38 5.52
N GLU A 166 10.37 -0.34 6.56
CA GLU A 166 10.58 -1.77 6.69
C GLU A 166 9.35 -2.46 7.27
N LEU A 167 9.07 -3.66 6.79
CA LEU A 167 8.03 -4.53 7.33
C LEU A 167 8.71 -5.82 7.80
N ASN A 168 8.54 -6.18 9.05
CA ASN A 168 9.18 -7.35 9.67
C ASN A 168 8.12 -8.25 10.30
N ARG A 169 8.10 -9.52 9.93
CA ARG A 169 7.19 -10.51 10.48
C ARG A 169 7.68 -11.00 11.83
N ASN A 170 6.79 -10.98 12.82
CA ASN A 170 6.98 -11.63 14.10
C ASN A 170 6.16 -12.92 14.11
N PHE A 171 6.85 -14.06 13.96
CA PHE A 171 6.24 -15.38 13.94
C PHE A 171 5.59 -15.78 15.27
N GLY A 172 6.13 -15.31 16.40
CA GLY A 172 5.62 -15.63 17.74
C GLY A 172 4.24 -15.02 17.97
N ASP A 173 4.10 -13.73 17.68
CA ASP A 173 2.86 -12.98 17.91
C ASP A 173 1.90 -13.02 16.71
N LYS A 174 2.32 -13.60 15.58
CA LYS A 174 1.59 -13.59 14.29
C LYS A 174 1.25 -12.16 13.84
N THR A 175 2.23 -11.28 13.98
CA THR A 175 2.10 -9.85 13.64
C THR A 175 3.16 -9.44 12.63
N TRP A 176 2.94 -8.30 12.01
CA TRP A 176 3.96 -7.61 11.22
C TRP A 176 4.23 -6.24 11.85
N ASN A 177 5.48 -5.97 12.16
CA ASN A 177 5.95 -4.67 12.61
C ASN A 177 6.36 -3.86 11.39
N VAL A 178 5.83 -2.65 11.27
CA VAL A 178 6.15 -1.72 10.20
C VAL A 178 6.81 -0.49 10.81
N SER A 179 8.00 -0.16 10.33
CA SER A 179 8.78 1.00 10.73
C SER A 179 8.95 1.92 9.53
N VAL A 180 8.59 3.19 9.67
CA VAL A 180 8.74 4.22 8.65
C VAL A 180 9.77 5.22 9.14
N HIS A 181 10.94 5.21 8.51
CA HIS A 181 12.12 6.00 8.91
C HIS A 181 12.12 7.39 8.27
N TYR A 182 11.57 7.50 7.06
CA TYR A 182 11.52 8.73 6.27
C TYR A 182 10.08 8.98 5.78
N PRO A 183 9.16 9.37 6.67
CA PRO A 183 7.73 9.53 6.36
C PRO A 183 7.46 10.62 5.31
N GLU A 184 8.37 11.56 5.13
CA GLU A 184 8.29 12.60 4.10
C GLU A 184 8.50 12.07 2.67
N GLN A 185 8.99 10.84 2.52
CA GLN A 185 9.26 10.20 1.22
C GLN A 185 8.17 9.24 0.77
N ILE A 186 7.19 8.93 1.64
CA ILE A 186 6.11 7.99 1.32
C ILE A 186 4.82 8.42 2.00
N ASP A 187 3.73 8.49 1.24
CA ASP A 187 2.41 8.76 1.81
C ASP A 187 2.01 7.60 2.75
N ASP A 188 1.56 7.95 3.96
CA ASP A 188 1.15 7.00 5.01
C ASP A 188 0.12 5.97 4.51
N ARG A 189 -0.78 6.40 3.62
CA ARG A 189 -1.84 5.54 3.09
C ARG A 189 -1.26 4.47 2.17
N ILE A 190 -0.19 4.78 1.42
CA ILE A 190 0.50 3.83 0.54
C ILE A 190 1.14 2.73 1.37
N ILE A 191 1.92 3.07 2.39
CA ILE A 191 2.63 2.08 3.21
C ILE A 191 1.67 1.18 3.99
N ARG A 192 0.56 1.72 4.51
CA ARG A 192 -0.45 0.92 5.21
C ARG A 192 -1.19 -0.05 4.30
N ILE A 193 -1.56 0.40 3.10
CA ILE A 193 -2.17 -0.48 2.09
C ILE A 193 -1.18 -1.56 1.66
N PHE A 194 0.09 -1.20 1.44
CA PHE A 194 1.14 -2.16 1.12
C PHE A 194 1.32 -3.20 2.23
N ALA A 195 1.31 -2.78 3.50
CA ALA A 195 1.35 -3.71 4.63
C ALA A 195 0.15 -4.68 4.63
N GLY A 196 -1.07 -4.18 4.41
CA GLY A 196 -2.26 -5.04 4.27
C GLY A 196 -2.11 -6.07 3.13
N PHE A 197 -1.55 -5.65 2.00
CA PHE A 197 -1.26 -6.53 0.86
C PHE A 197 -0.20 -7.60 1.17
N VAL A 198 0.90 -7.22 1.83
CA VAL A 198 1.97 -8.15 2.26
C VAL A 198 1.43 -9.24 3.18
N ILE A 199 0.56 -8.86 4.13
CA ILE A 199 0.01 -9.79 5.12
C ILE A 199 -1.09 -10.66 4.50
N ASP A 200 -1.82 -10.17 3.49
CA ASP A 200 -2.78 -10.98 2.74
C ASP A 200 -2.10 -12.19 2.08
N HIS A 201 -0.91 -11.94 1.52
CA HIS A 201 -0.14 -12.91 0.75
C HIS A 201 1.07 -13.45 1.51
N GLU A 202 1.06 -13.37 2.85
CA GLU A 202 2.14 -13.94 3.65
C GLU A 202 2.31 -15.43 3.30
N ASN A 203 3.55 -15.85 3.01
CA ASN A 203 3.92 -17.16 2.46
C ASN A 203 3.61 -17.43 0.97
N LYS A 204 3.08 -16.49 0.20
CA LYS A 204 2.68 -16.68 -1.21
C LYS A 204 3.48 -15.82 -2.21
N PHE A 205 4.61 -15.29 -1.76
CA PHE A 205 5.49 -14.45 -2.58
C PHE A 205 6.58 -15.24 -3.31
N LEU A 206 6.77 -16.51 -2.97
CA LEU A 206 7.55 -17.44 -3.78
C LEU A 206 6.81 -17.69 -5.10
N ALA A 207 7.55 -17.68 -6.21
CA ALA A 207 7.11 -18.42 -7.38
C ALA A 207 7.23 -19.89 -6.98
N ASP A 208 6.10 -20.60 -6.83
CA ASP A 208 6.13 -22.03 -6.52
C ASP A 208 7.08 -22.71 -7.51
N THR A 209 8.15 -23.33 -7.00
CA THR A 209 8.84 -24.37 -7.73
C THR A 209 8.00 -25.62 -7.54
N ASP A 210 7.11 -25.85 -8.50
CA ASP A 210 6.45 -27.11 -8.81
C ASP A 210 5.93 -27.94 -7.61
N ASP A 211 4.61 -27.87 -7.41
CA ASP A 211 3.79 -28.94 -6.82
C ASP A 211 3.80 -30.21 -7.72
N ASP A 212 4.97 -30.75 -8.06
CA ASP A 212 5.12 -31.93 -8.92
C ASP A 212 5.59 -33.21 -8.18
N ASP A 213 5.60 -33.23 -6.84
CA ASP A 213 6.03 -34.42 -6.07
C ASP A 213 4.95 -35.09 -5.20
N GLU A 214 3.66 -34.85 -5.46
CA GLU A 214 2.55 -35.58 -4.80
C GLU A 214 1.72 -36.51 -5.74
N MET A 215 2.34 -37.01 -6.82
CA MET A 215 1.66 -37.93 -7.76
C MET A 215 2.37 -39.26 -8.01
N ILE A 216 3.17 -39.82 -7.10
CA ILE A 216 3.54 -41.26 -7.15
C ILE A 216 3.66 -41.88 -5.75
N GLN A 217 2.52 -42.13 -5.08
CA GLN A 217 2.38 -43.31 -4.21
C GLN A 217 0.98 -43.91 -4.36
N ARG A 218 0.80 -44.74 -5.39
CA ARG A 218 -0.20 -45.81 -5.34
C ARG A 218 0.46 -47.04 -4.71
N PRO A 219 -0.03 -47.60 -3.60
CA PRO A 219 0.35 -48.94 -3.21
C PRO A 219 -0.31 -49.92 -4.19
N GLY A 220 0.51 -50.62 -4.95
CA GLY A 220 0.08 -51.81 -5.70
C GLY A 220 0.13 -53.02 -4.78
N ASN A 221 -1.01 -53.70 -4.65
CA ASN A 221 -1.30 -55.05 -4.15
C ASN A 221 -0.20 -55.82 -3.41
#